data_AF-A0A174MEX2-F1
#
_entry.id   AF-A0A174MEX2-F1
#
_cell.length_a   1.000
_cell.length_b   1.000
_cell.length_c   1.000
_cell.angle_alpha   90.00
_cell.angle_beta   90.00
_cell.angle_gamma   90.00
#
_symmetry.space_group_name_H-M   'P 1'
#
loop_
_entity.id
_entity.type
_entity.pdbx_description
1 polymer ?
#
loop_
_entity_poly.entity_id
_entity_poly.type
_entity_poly.pdbx_seq_one_letter_code
_entity_poly.pdbx_strand_id
1 'polypeptide(L)'
;MKRITAIWKHAFLLIVILSAVCLLGNTQKVSAASYSETTCKVIFANAKGQTAGFYHNLAKTVEEGTVIQLPEINRDGYQAYWVTKIEGKEYKYKAGQKVTINQTTKFCLNLYKEYTVRFYTANGRNEYTSLRKTVVAGSRIKMPTGNSNGNYKFAGWATKVGGSVSKKKGATVKVKSNLKFYVVQQKVSTSGVKLYKYDGTYWKTVSNTNGKATFPAVSLGTGNMVLGWSKTQGKNTLSSSDYKAGDRIPTKNGKYYMVIFGMSMDRAPSVITKATKFDKVYCVGDSRTADTKMALGVAVPSNVEFIAKWGEGLYWFKSTGYRQLLSSVSKQPKNSKKAVIINLGVNDLNNGRAYVTYMKKVAANLKKYNCKMYYLSVNPVNSAMIKSVGGKARSEAQIASFNRTIYKNLCSGKNKSFTYINSCTNLQMKGWISNRHDMGIYDGLHYSNATYLRIFDYCMRYLNR
;
A
#
# COMPACT_ATOMS: atom_id res chain seq x y z
N MET A 1 -5.18 54.81 -20.80
CA MET A 1 -6.63 54.59 -21.02
C MET A 1 -7.14 53.54 -20.02
N LYS A 2 -8.27 53.86 -19.40
CA LYS A 2 -9.06 53.27 -18.29
C LYS A 2 -8.87 51.75 -17.99
N ARG A 3 -8.52 51.30 -16.76
CA ARG A 3 -9.27 51.18 -15.46
C ARG A 3 -10.33 50.04 -15.50
N ILE A 4 -10.40 49.00 -14.64
CA ILE A 4 -10.66 49.02 -13.16
C ILE A 4 -10.55 47.59 -12.51
N THR A 5 -9.80 47.51 -11.39
CA THR A 5 -9.90 46.76 -10.08
C THR A 5 -10.23 45.25 -9.98
N ALA A 6 -9.45 44.36 -9.30
CA ALA A 6 -9.07 44.22 -7.86
C ALA A 6 -10.23 43.67 -6.96
N ILE A 7 -10.12 42.81 -5.92
CA ILE A 7 -9.05 42.25 -5.06
C ILE A 7 -9.68 41.19 -4.08
N TRP A 8 -8.93 40.12 -3.72
CA TRP A 8 -8.79 39.39 -2.41
C TRP A 8 -9.98 38.65 -1.71
N LYS A 9 -9.86 37.36 -1.36
CA LYS A 9 -9.20 36.61 -0.24
C LYS A 9 -10.04 36.45 1.06
N HIS A 10 -10.31 35.17 1.35
CA HIS A 10 -10.52 34.43 2.63
C HIS A 10 -10.98 35.15 3.92
N ALA A 11 -11.99 34.58 4.59
CA ALA A 11 -11.95 34.33 6.04
C ALA A 11 -13.02 33.29 6.47
N PHE A 12 -12.77 32.71 7.64
CA PHE A 12 -13.36 31.54 8.29
C PHE A 12 -14.19 31.99 9.52
N LEU A 13 -14.86 31.04 10.17
CA LEU A 13 -15.59 31.06 11.48
C LEU A 13 -17.09 31.43 11.45
N LEU A 14 -18.05 30.61 11.93
CA LEU A 14 -18.36 30.00 13.27
C LEU A 14 -19.23 30.91 14.16
N ILE A 15 -20.14 30.28 14.94
CA ILE A 15 -20.78 30.75 16.21
C ILE A 15 -22.08 31.59 16.01
N VAL A 16 -23.22 31.49 16.72
CA VAL A 16 -23.81 30.64 17.79
C VAL A 16 -25.18 31.26 18.15
N ILE A 17 -26.12 30.43 18.65
CA ILE A 17 -27.21 30.67 19.62
C ILE A 17 -27.95 32.02 19.61
N LEU A 18 -29.30 31.99 19.55
CA LEU A 18 -30.10 32.76 20.49
C LEU A 18 -31.41 32.02 20.84
N SER A 19 -31.55 31.73 22.12
CA SER A 19 -32.79 31.34 22.79
C SER A 19 -32.99 32.32 23.94
N ALA A 20 -34.11 33.06 23.96
CA ALA A 20 -34.74 33.60 25.16
C ALA A 20 -36.06 34.30 24.78
N VAL A 21 -37.18 33.88 25.37
CA VAL A 21 -37.92 34.59 26.45
C VAL A 21 -39.32 33.97 26.54
N CYS A 22 -39.65 33.41 27.70
CA CYS A 22 -41.00 32.96 28.08
C CYS A 22 -41.82 34.13 28.62
N LEU A 23 -43.07 34.31 28.14
CA LEU A 23 -44.15 34.97 28.90
C LEU A 23 -45.53 34.38 28.52
N LEU A 24 -46.15 33.73 29.51
CA LEU A 24 -47.58 33.68 29.90
C LEU A 24 -48.70 33.71 28.83
N GLY A 25 -49.45 32.60 28.75
CA GLY A 25 -50.90 32.58 29.00
C GLY A 25 -51.89 33.10 27.94
N ASN A 26 -52.61 32.14 27.33
CA ASN A 26 -53.98 32.23 26.78
C ASN A 26 -54.23 33.03 25.49
N THR A 27 -54.38 32.36 24.34
CA THR A 27 -55.69 31.94 23.77
C THR A 27 -55.54 31.37 22.36
N GLN A 28 -56.30 30.31 22.10
CA GLN A 28 -56.82 29.82 20.81
C GLN A 28 -55.88 29.55 19.62
N LYS A 29 -55.95 28.28 19.18
CA LYS A 29 -55.48 27.74 17.89
C LYS A 29 -55.88 28.62 16.71
N VAL A 30 -54.95 28.88 15.79
CA VAL A 30 -55.19 28.62 14.36
C VAL A 30 -53.90 28.18 13.66
N SER A 31 -54.03 27.11 12.89
CA SER A 31 -53.06 26.48 12.02
C SER A 31 -52.46 27.43 10.98
N ALA A 32 -51.14 27.34 10.74
CA ALA A 32 -50.54 27.58 9.43
C ALA A 32 -49.15 26.92 9.35
N ALA A 33 -49.13 25.60 9.20
CA ALA A 33 -48.07 24.93 8.45
C ALA A 33 -48.75 24.21 7.29
N SER A 34 -48.90 24.92 6.18
CA SER A 34 -49.33 24.34 4.91
C SER A 34 -48.20 23.45 4.39
N TYR A 35 -48.10 22.23 4.88
CA TYR A 35 -47.55 21.15 4.09
C TYR A 35 -48.58 20.87 3.01
N SER A 36 -48.29 21.32 1.79
CA SER A 36 -48.88 20.73 0.59
C SER A 36 -48.64 19.23 0.71
N GLU A 37 -49.66 18.44 1.04
CA GLU A 37 -49.65 16.99 0.91
C GLU A 37 -49.65 16.66 -0.59
N THR A 38 -48.53 16.95 -1.27
CA THR A 38 -48.38 16.61 -2.68
C THR A 38 -48.20 15.10 -2.76
N THR A 39 -49.30 14.41 -3.01
CA THR A 39 -49.26 12.97 -3.26
C THR A 39 -48.75 12.71 -4.68
N CYS A 40 -47.83 11.75 -4.81
CA CYS A 40 -47.20 11.35 -6.05
C CYS A 40 -47.74 9.98 -6.51
N LYS A 41 -48.23 9.90 -7.74
CA LYS A 41 -48.61 8.61 -8.35
C LYS A 41 -47.35 7.92 -8.89
N VAL A 42 -47.15 6.67 -8.47
CA VAL A 42 -46.13 5.78 -8.99
C VAL A 42 -46.81 4.80 -9.93
N ILE A 43 -46.50 4.90 -11.21
CA ILE A 43 -47.14 4.11 -12.26
C ILE A 43 -46.12 3.14 -12.83
N PHE A 44 -46.51 1.88 -12.96
CA PHE A 44 -45.70 0.88 -13.66
C PHE A 44 -46.33 0.59 -15.02
N ALA A 45 -45.48 0.33 -16.01
CA ALA A 45 -45.90 0.03 -17.37
C ALA A 45 -44.93 -0.95 -18.04
N ASN A 46 -45.38 -1.59 -19.12
CA ASN A 46 -44.47 -2.33 -19.98
C ASN A 46 -43.59 -1.37 -20.82
N ALA A 47 -42.65 -1.91 -21.60
CA ALA A 47 -41.76 -1.13 -22.47
C ALA A 47 -42.50 -0.23 -23.50
N LYS A 48 -43.74 -0.56 -23.86
CA LYS A 48 -44.60 0.24 -24.76
C LYS A 48 -45.41 1.31 -24.02
N GLY A 49 -45.25 1.42 -22.69
CA GLY A 49 -45.96 2.39 -21.86
C GLY A 49 -47.38 1.97 -21.46
N GLN A 50 -47.77 0.72 -21.68
CA GLN A 50 -49.09 0.20 -21.32
C GLN A 50 -49.13 -0.23 -19.84
N THR A 51 -50.20 0.12 -19.15
CA THR A 51 -50.35 -0.02 -17.69
C THR A 51 -51.33 -1.11 -17.27
N ALA A 52 -51.76 -2.01 -18.17
CA ALA A 52 -52.79 -3.01 -17.89
C ALA A 52 -52.29 -4.23 -17.10
N GLY A 53 -53.22 -4.93 -16.44
CA GLY A 53 -52.99 -6.21 -15.76
C GLY A 53 -51.95 -6.11 -14.64
N PHE A 54 -50.91 -6.95 -14.70
CA PHE A 54 -49.80 -6.97 -13.74
C PHE A 54 -49.26 -5.57 -13.39
N TYR A 55 -49.08 -4.71 -14.39
CA TYR A 55 -48.53 -3.36 -14.19
C TYR A 55 -49.49 -2.41 -13.47
N HIS A 56 -50.80 -2.58 -13.69
CA HIS A 56 -51.84 -1.80 -13.03
C HIS A 56 -51.80 -2.06 -11.53
N ASN A 57 -51.71 -3.33 -11.15
CA ASN A 57 -51.74 -3.78 -9.76
C ASN A 57 -50.51 -3.35 -8.94
N LEU A 58 -49.43 -2.93 -9.60
CA LEU A 58 -48.23 -2.41 -8.96
C LEU A 58 -48.31 -0.91 -8.67
N ALA A 59 -49.23 -0.19 -9.33
CA ALA A 59 -49.34 1.26 -9.19
C ALA A 59 -49.81 1.62 -7.78
N LYS A 60 -49.28 2.73 -7.26
CA LYS A 60 -49.63 3.23 -5.93
C LYS A 60 -49.43 4.74 -5.82
N THR A 61 -50.11 5.35 -4.87
CA THR A 61 -49.92 6.74 -4.50
C THR A 61 -49.10 6.79 -3.21
N VAL A 62 -48.09 7.65 -3.17
CA VAL A 62 -47.22 7.86 -2.00
C VAL A 62 -47.04 9.35 -1.75
N GLU A 63 -46.68 9.74 -0.53
CA GLU A 63 -46.27 11.11 -0.25
C GLU A 63 -44.96 11.45 -0.97
N GLU A 64 -44.80 12.71 -1.37
CA GLU A 64 -43.55 13.23 -1.91
C GLU A 64 -42.37 12.98 -0.93
N GLY A 65 -41.23 12.55 -1.46
CA GLY A 65 -40.06 12.16 -0.65
C GLY A 65 -40.07 10.70 -0.19
N THR A 66 -41.16 9.95 -0.42
CA THR A 66 -41.23 8.53 -0.02
C THR A 66 -40.20 7.69 -0.78
N VAL A 67 -39.46 6.84 -0.06
CA VAL A 67 -38.59 5.82 -0.66
C VAL A 67 -39.38 4.54 -0.89
N ILE A 68 -39.49 4.11 -2.14
CA ILE A 68 -40.14 2.85 -2.51
C ILE A 68 -39.11 1.84 -2.99
N GLN A 69 -39.35 0.55 -2.74
CA GLN A 69 -38.66 -0.52 -3.46
C GLN A 69 -39.40 -0.79 -4.78
N LEU A 70 -38.67 -0.72 -5.90
CA LEU A 70 -39.22 -1.05 -7.20
C LEU A 70 -39.47 -2.56 -7.31
N PRO A 71 -40.51 -2.99 -8.06
CA PRO A 71 -40.84 -4.40 -8.18
C PRO A 71 -39.65 -5.24 -8.68
N GLU A 72 -39.49 -6.41 -8.10
CA GLU A 72 -38.52 -7.40 -8.56
C GLU A 72 -39.08 -8.10 -9.80
N ILE A 73 -38.22 -8.24 -10.81
CA ILE A 73 -38.57 -8.89 -12.08
C ILE A 73 -37.44 -9.85 -12.40
N ASN A 74 -37.74 -11.14 -12.39
CA ASN A 74 -36.82 -12.18 -12.81
C ASN A 74 -37.28 -12.75 -14.15
N ARG A 75 -36.39 -12.76 -15.13
CA ARG A 75 -36.62 -13.38 -16.43
C ARG A 75 -35.32 -13.98 -16.94
N ASP A 76 -35.34 -15.28 -17.19
CA ASP A 76 -34.16 -16.02 -17.62
C ASP A 76 -33.53 -15.41 -18.88
N GLY A 77 -32.23 -15.11 -18.77
CA GLY A 77 -31.43 -14.52 -19.85
C GLY A 77 -31.67 -13.03 -20.07
N TYR A 78 -32.34 -12.32 -19.15
CA TYR A 78 -32.56 -10.88 -19.22
C TYR A 78 -32.27 -10.20 -17.88
N GLN A 79 -31.67 -9.01 -17.95
CA GLN A 79 -31.62 -8.08 -16.84
C GLN A 79 -32.77 -7.08 -16.97
N ALA A 80 -33.61 -7.01 -15.94
CA ALA A 80 -34.74 -6.10 -15.87
C ALA A 80 -34.35 -4.74 -15.29
N TYR A 81 -34.76 -3.67 -15.96
CA TYR A 81 -34.66 -2.30 -15.45
C TYR A 81 -36.01 -1.60 -15.56
N TRP A 82 -36.33 -0.84 -14.53
CA TRP A 82 -37.38 0.16 -14.54
C TRP A 82 -36.81 1.47 -15.06
N VAL A 83 -37.37 1.97 -16.14
CA VAL A 83 -36.89 3.15 -16.85
C VAL A 83 -37.92 4.26 -16.73
N THR A 84 -37.48 5.44 -16.33
CA THR A 84 -38.35 6.62 -16.29
C THR A 84 -37.68 7.79 -17.01
N LYS A 85 -38.47 8.78 -17.38
CA LYS A 85 -37.99 10.03 -17.97
C LYS A 85 -38.46 11.19 -17.10
N ILE A 86 -37.51 11.96 -16.59
CA ILE A 86 -37.76 13.18 -15.81
C ILE A 86 -37.07 14.31 -16.57
N GLU A 87 -37.81 15.35 -16.93
CA GLU A 87 -37.31 16.50 -17.69
C GLU A 87 -36.56 16.09 -18.98
N GLY A 88 -37.10 15.13 -19.72
CA GLY A 88 -36.49 14.61 -20.96
C GLY A 88 -35.27 13.70 -20.76
N LYS A 89 -34.74 13.57 -19.54
CA LYS A 89 -33.61 12.70 -19.22
C LYS A 89 -34.08 11.32 -18.77
N GLU A 90 -33.49 10.28 -19.37
CA GLU A 90 -33.79 8.89 -19.04
C GLU A 90 -32.99 8.42 -17.82
N TYR A 91 -33.68 7.80 -16.87
CA TYR A 91 -33.11 7.20 -15.67
C TYR A 91 -33.43 5.71 -15.64
N LYS A 92 -32.43 4.88 -15.32
CA LYS A 92 -32.54 3.42 -15.28
C LYS A 92 -32.27 2.91 -13.88
N TYR A 93 -33.22 2.16 -13.34
CA TYR A 93 -33.16 1.57 -12.02
C TYR A 93 -33.25 0.06 -12.15
N LYS A 94 -32.42 -0.68 -11.41
CA LYS A 94 -32.53 -2.15 -11.39
C LYS A 94 -33.86 -2.56 -10.76
N ALA A 95 -34.42 -3.68 -11.21
CA ALA A 95 -35.52 -4.30 -10.47
C ALA A 95 -35.12 -4.55 -9.01
N GLY A 96 -36.03 -4.30 -8.05
CA GLY A 96 -35.73 -4.36 -6.61
C GLY A 96 -34.98 -3.15 -6.03
N GLN A 97 -34.58 -2.17 -6.85
CA GLN A 97 -33.86 -0.99 -6.35
C GLN A 97 -34.78 -0.06 -5.55
N LYS A 98 -34.27 0.51 -4.45
CA LYS A 98 -34.96 1.57 -3.70
C LYS A 98 -34.78 2.93 -4.38
N VAL A 99 -35.88 3.67 -4.52
CA VAL A 99 -35.94 4.98 -5.22
C VAL A 99 -36.83 5.93 -4.44
N THR A 100 -36.34 7.16 -4.24
CA THR A 100 -37.12 8.28 -3.67
C THR A 100 -38.04 8.88 -4.73
N ILE A 101 -39.32 9.07 -4.39
CA ILE A 101 -40.35 9.59 -5.28
C ILE A 101 -40.67 11.03 -4.89
N ASN A 102 -40.21 11.99 -5.69
CA ASN A 102 -40.46 13.42 -5.46
C ASN A 102 -41.50 14.02 -6.43
N GLN A 103 -42.04 13.20 -7.33
CA GLN A 103 -43.06 13.61 -8.28
C GLN A 103 -43.78 12.38 -8.80
N THR A 104 -44.97 12.57 -9.36
CA THR A 104 -45.67 11.53 -10.12
C THR A 104 -44.75 10.99 -11.22
N THR A 105 -44.46 9.69 -11.15
CA THR A 105 -43.40 9.06 -11.95
C THR A 105 -43.93 7.77 -12.59
N LYS A 106 -43.72 7.64 -13.90
CA LYS A 106 -44.00 6.40 -14.64
C LYS A 106 -42.71 5.62 -14.88
N PHE A 107 -42.68 4.37 -14.43
CA PHE A 107 -41.60 3.42 -14.66
C PHE A 107 -42.03 2.39 -15.71
N CYS A 108 -41.32 2.36 -16.84
CA CYS A 108 -41.49 1.37 -17.89
C CYS A 108 -40.48 0.23 -17.72
N LEU A 109 -40.95 -1.02 -17.74
CA LEU A 109 -40.08 -2.19 -17.67
C LEU A 109 -39.36 -2.42 -18.99
N ASN A 110 -38.04 -2.29 -18.99
CA ASN A 110 -37.18 -2.68 -20.10
C ASN A 110 -36.37 -3.92 -19.73
N LEU A 111 -36.41 -4.90 -20.63
CA LEU A 111 -35.67 -6.15 -20.48
C LEU A 111 -34.46 -6.12 -21.42
N TYR A 112 -33.27 -6.26 -20.84
CA TYR A 112 -32.02 -6.25 -21.59
C TYR A 112 -31.44 -7.65 -21.64
N LYS A 113 -31.28 -8.18 -22.86
CA LYS A 113 -30.75 -9.53 -23.06
C LYS A 113 -29.36 -9.68 -22.46
N GLU A 114 -29.14 -10.76 -21.74
CA GLU A 114 -27.84 -11.11 -21.16
C GLU A 114 -27.10 -12.11 -22.03
N TYR A 115 -25.78 -11.99 -22.03
CA TYR A 115 -24.88 -12.94 -22.66
C TYR A 115 -23.81 -13.39 -21.69
N THR A 116 -23.41 -14.64 -21.84
CA THR A 116 -22.34 -15.25 -21.07
C THR A 116 -21.02 -15.12 -21.83
N VAL A 117 -19.96 -14.80 -21.09
CA VAL A 117 -18.58 -14.88 -21.56
C VAL A 117 -17.89 -15.95 -20.74
N ARG A 118 -17.46 -17.01 -21.41
CA ARG A 118 -16.87 -18.20 -20.81
C ARG A 118 -15.40 -18.34 -21.22
N PHE A 119 -14.60 -18.88 -20.33
CA PHE A 119 -13.16 -19.04 -20.48
C PHE A 119 -12.79 -20.50 -20.31
N TYR A 120 -12.00 -21.07 -21.20
CA TYR A 120 -11.69 -22.49 -21.24
C TYR A 120 -10.18 -22.76 -21.30
N THR A 121 -9.81 -24.00 -20.97
CA THR A 121 -8.49 -24.57 -21.25
C THR A 121 -8.17 -24.54 -22.75
N ALA A 122 -6.89 -24.66 -23.11
CA ALA A 122 -6.41 -24.52 -24.49
C ALA A 122 -7.05 -25.55 -25.44
N ASN A 123 -7.36 -26.75 -24.91
CA ASN A 123 -8.04 -27.84 -25.60
C ASN A 123 -9.58 -27.74 -25.53
N GLY A 124 -10.13 -26.71 -24.89
CA GLY A 124 -11.58 -26.49 -24.75
C GLY A 124 -12.32 -27.42 -23.80
N ARG A 125 -11.65 -28.40 -23.15
CA ARG A 125 -12.32 -29.42 -22.32
C ARG A 125 -12.88 -28.86 -21.01
N ASN A 126 -12.12 -28.02 -20.32
CA ASN A 126 -12.50 -27.53 -18.99
C ASN A 126 -12.76 -26.03 -19.01
N GLU A 127 -13.85 -25.59 -18.38
CA GLU A 127 -14.18 -24.19 -18.19
C GLU A 127 -13.54 -23.65 -16.90
N TYR A 128 -12.93 -22.47 -16.97
CA TYR A 128 -12.58 -21.66 -15.80
C TYR A 128 -13.85 -20.96 -15.28
N THR A 129 -14.69 -21.68 -14.55
CA THR A 129 -15.98 -21.18 -14.05
C THR A 129 -15.84 -19.93 -13.20
N SER A 130 -14.76 -19.80 -12.42
CA SER A 130 -14.43 -18.60 -11.63
C SER A 130 -14.19 -17.33 -12.46
N LEU A 131 -13.91 -17.48 -13.76
CA LEU A 131 -13.72 -16.36 -14.68
C LEU A 131 -14.99 -16.01 -15.47
N ARG A 132 -16.05 -16.83 -15.40
CA ARG A 132 -17.29 -16.62 -16.15
C ARG A 132 -17.89 -15.26 -15.83
N LYS A 133 -18.43 -14.59 -16.85
CA LYS A 133 -19.19 -13.35 -16.70
C LYS A 133 -20.54 -13.48 -17.39
N THR A 134 -21.57 -12.91 -16.78
CA THR A 134 -22.86 -12.63 -17.41
C THR A 134 -23.03 -11.12 -17.47
N VAL A 135 -23.30 -10.60 -18.66
CA VAL A 135 -23.43 -9.15 -18.89
C VAL A 135 -24.54 -8.85 -19.88
N VAL A 136 -25.13 -7.66 -19.74
CA VAL A 136 -26.11 -7.14 -20.70
C VAL A 136 -25.48 -6.92 -22.08
N ALA A 137 -26.22 -7.25 -23.14
CA ALA A 137 -25.86 -7.01 -24.53
C ALA A 137 -25.37 -5.58 -24.77
N GLY A 138 -24.24 -5.46 -25.46
CA GLY A 138 -23.56 -4.18 -25.74
C GLY A 138 -22.54 -3.77 -24.68
N SER A 139 -22.52 -4.41 -23.50
CA SER A 139 -21.55 -4.13 -22.44
C SER A 139 -20.12 -4.44 -22.87
N ARG A 140 -19.15 -3.82 -22.19
CA ARG A 140 -17.72 -4.07 -22.38
C ARG A 140 -17.13 -4.77 -21.16
N ILE A 141 -16.33 -5.80 -21.38
CA ILE A 141 -15.58 -6.49 -20.33
C ILE A 141 -14.07 -6.30 -20.51
N LYS A 142 -13.31 -6.29 -19.41
CA LYS A 142 -11.85 -6.40 -19.45
C LYS A 142 -11.45 -7.87 -19.38
N MET A 143 -10.54 -8.27 -20.26
CA MET A 143 -10.09 -9.66 -20.35
C MET A 143 -9.30 -10.06 -19.09
N PRO A 144 -9.66 -11.17 -18.43
CA PRO A 144 -9.01 -11.62 -17.20
C PRO A 144 -7.59 -12.15 -17.47
N THR A 145 -6.86 -12.40 -16.40
CA THR A 145 -5.59 -13.15 -16.47
C THR A 145 -5.90 -14.65 -16.42
N GLY A 146 -5.34 -15.45 -17.33
CA GLY A 146 -5.44 -16.90 -17.27
C GLY A 146 -4.35 -17.54 -16.39
N ASN A 147 -4.34 -18.87 -16.33
CA ASN A 147 -3.42 -19.63 -15.50
C ASN A 147 -2.01 -19.74 -16.11
N SER A 148 -0.99 -19.78 -15.25
CA SER A 148 0.40 -20.11 -15.60
C SER A 148 0.90 -21.18 -14.62
N ASN A 149 1.78 -22.07 -15.08
CA ASN A 149 2.45 -23.07 -14.26
C ASN A 149 3.93 -23.20 -14.68
N GLY A 150 4.66 -24.14 -14.06
CA GLY A 150 6.09 -24.33 -14.32
C GLY A 150 6.45 -24.73 -15.76
N ASN A 151 5.48 -25.21 -16.54
CA ASN A 151 5.65 -25.67 -17.91
C ASN A 151 5.05 -24.69 -18.93
N TYR A 152 4.08 -23.86 -18.52
CA TYR A 152 3.28 -23.03 -19.42
C TYR A 152 2.99 -21.65 -18.82
N LYS A 153 3.30 -20.58 -19.55
CA LYS A 153 3.02 -19.19 -19.20
C LYS A 153 1.80 -18.69 -19.97
N PHE A 154 0.86 -18.06 -19.28
CA PHE A 154 -0.27 -17.38 -19.91
C PHE A 154 0.21 -16.31 -20.89
N ALA A 155 -0.22 -16.41 -22.14
CA ALA A 155 0.09 -15.46 -23.20
C ALA A 155 -1.11 -14.59 -23.58
N GLY A 156 -2.32 -15.11 -23.43
CA GLY A 156 -3.56 -14.41 -23.74
C GLY A 156 -4.73 -15.36 -24.00
N TRP A 157 -5.75 -14.85 -24.68
CA TRP A 157 -6.96 -15.59 -25.01
C TRP A 157 -7.15 -15.67 -26.53
N ALA A 158 -7.53 -16.84 -27.02
CA ALA A 158 -7.96 -17.11 -28.39
C ALA A 158 -9.49 -17.21 -28.47
N THR A 159 -10.05 -16.97 -29.65
CA THR A 159 -11.49 -17.15 -29.94
C THR A 159 -11.85 -18.55 -30.44
N LYS A 160 -10.84 -19.40 -30.69
CA LYS A 160 -10.99 -20.81 -31.09
C LYS A 160 -9.99 -21.70 -30.36
N VAL A 161 -10.34 -22.98 -30.19
CA VAL A 161 -9.48 -24.02 -29.60
C VAL A 161 -8.16 -24.08 -30.39
N GLY A 162 -7.03 -24.13 -29.70
CA GLY A 162 -5.69 -24.15 -30.31
C GLY A 162 -5.29 -22.88 -31.09
N GLY A 163 -6.08 -21.81 -31.04
CA GLY A 163 -5.79 -20.58 -31.78
C GLY A 163 -4.68 -19.71 -31.17
N SER A 164 -4.18 -18.76 -31.96
CA SER A 164 -3.23 -17.74 -31.51
C SER A 164 -3.86 -16.69 -30.60
N VAL A 165 -3.04 -15.94 -29.85
CA VAL A 165 -3.49 -14.86 -28.98
C VAL A 165 -4.25 -13.80 -29.78
N SER A 166 -5.53 -13.66 -29.51
CA SER A 166 -6.41 -12.63 -30.10
C SER A 166 -6.69 -11.48 -29.13
N LYS A 167 -6.65 -11.74 -27.81
CA LYS A 167 -6.90 -10.78 -26.75
C LYS A 167 -5.92 -10.96 -25.60
N LYS A 168 -5.19 -9.90 -25.24
CA LYS A 168 -4.29 -9.89 -24.08
C LYS A 168 -5.07 -9.56 -22.78
N LYS A 169 -4.46 -9.86 -21.62
CA LYS A 169 -4.95 -9.41 -20.31
C LYS A 169 -5.26 -7.91 -20.35
N GLY A 170 -6.40 -7.51 -19.80
CA GLY A 170 -6.81 -6.10 -19.69
C GLY A 170 -7.37 -5.50 -20.99
N ALA A 171 -7.28 -6.20 -22.14
CA ALA A 171 -7.95 -5.78 -23.36
C ALA A 171 -9.47 -5.72 -23.15
N THR A 172 -10.14 -4.84 -23.88
CA THR A 172 -11.59 -4.66 -23.76
C THR A 172 -12.34 -5.37 -24.88
N VAL A 173 -13.43 -6.07 -24.56
CA VAL A 173 -14.30 -6.76 -25.52
C VAL A 173 -15.75 -6.33 -25.34
N LYS A 174 -16.40 -5.93 -26.44
CA LYS A 174 -17.84 -5.63 -26.47
C LYS A 174 -18.61 -6.94 -26.67
N VAL A 175 -19.59 -7.20 -25.80
CA VAL A 175 -20.35 -8.46 -25.78
C VAL A 175 -21.67 -8.24 -26.52
N LYS A 176 -21.81 -8.87 -27.70
CA LYS A 176 -23.04 -8.80 -28.51
C LYS A 176 -23.76 -10.16 -28.64
N SER A 177 -23.12 -11.22 -28.16
CA SER A 177 -23.57 -12.61 -28.17
C SER A 177 -22.86 -13.38 -27.06
N ASN A 178 -23.21 -14.65 -26.85
CA ASN A 178 -22.41 -15.53 -26.01
C ASN A 178 -21.01 -15.70 -26.60
N LEU A 179 -19.97 -15.51 -25.79
CA LEU A 179 -18.58 -15.59 -26.22
C LEU A 179 -17.84 -16.71 -25.47
N LYS A 180 -16.96 -17.40 -26.21
CA LYS A 180 -16.02 -18.38 -25.65
C LYS A 180 -14.60 -17.94 -25.95
N PHE A 181 -13.75 -18.01 -24.94
CA PHE A 181 -12.32 -17.74 -25.05
C PHE A 181 -11.52 -18.94 -24.54
N TYR A 182 -10.41 -19.24 -25.21
CA TYR A 182 -9.55 -20.37 -24.91
C TYR A 182 -8.18 -19.84 -24.50
N VAL A 183 -7.64 -20.36 -23.41
CA VAL A 183 -6.34 -19.90 -22.91
C VAL A 183 -5.26 -20.25 -23.92
N VAL A 184 -4.41 -19.28 -24.23
CA VAL A 184 -3.17 -19.50 -25.00
C VAL A 184 -2.03 -19.42 -24.03
N GLN A 185 -1.25 -20.50 -23.98
CA GLN A 185 -0.08 -20.58 -23.12
C GLN A 185 1.16 -20.87 -23.96
N GLN A 186 2.26 -20.22 -23.60
CA GLN A 186 3.57 -20.48 -24.18
C GLN A 186 4.30 -21.47 -23.28
N LYS A 187 4.95 -22.48 -23.87
CA LYS A 187 5.83 -23.36 -23.11
C LYS A 187 6.91 -22.51 -22.44
N VAL A 188 7.00 -22.61 -21.12
CA VAL A 188 8.05 -21.94 -20.35
C VAL A 188 9.37 -22.55 -20.78
N SER A 189 10.32 -21.71 -21.18
CA SER A 189 11.65 -22.18 -21.53
C SER A 189 12.22 -23.04 -20.40
N THR A 190 12.79 -24.20 -20.76
CA THR A 190 13.58 -25.01 -19.83
C THR A 190 14.88 -24.32 -19.46
N SER A 191 15.33 -23.38 -20.29
CA SER A 191 16.47 -22.50 -20.01
C SER A 191 16.05 -21.26 -19.22
N GLY A 192 16.93 -20.84 -18.31
CA GLY A 192 16.71 -19.73 -17.39
C GLY A 192 16.55 -20.16 -15.94
N VAL A 193 16.49 -19.16 -15.07
CA VAL A 193 16.43 -19.33 -13.63
C VAL A 193 14.97 -19.34 -13.20
N LYS A 194 14.51 -20.49 -12.67
CA LYS A 194 13.15 -20.69 -12.21
C LYS A 194 13.02 -20.23 -10.76
N LEU A 195 12.12 -19.28 -10.54
CA LEU A 195 11.80 -18.74 -9.23
C LEU A 195 10.46 -19.28 -8.77
N TYR A 196 10.39 -19.69 -7.51
CA TYR A 196 9.25 -20.32 -6.87
C TYR A 196 8.85 -19.53 -5.62
N LYS A 197 7.58 -19.63 -5.27
CA LYS A 197 7.05 -19.16 -3.99
C LYS A 197 7.56 -20.04 -2.84
N TYR A 198 7.27 -19.62 -1.62
CA TYR A 198 7.64 -20.32 -0.40
C TYR A 198 7.12 -21.76 -0.32
N ASP A 199 5.89 -21.98 -0.77
CA ASP A 199 5.21 -23.28 -0.84
C ASP A 199 5.68 -24.19 -1.99
N GLY A 200 6.68 -23.76 -2.76
CA GLY A 200 7.18 -24.51 -3.93
C GLY A 200 6.36 -24.29 -5.20
N THR A 201 5.30 -23.48 -5.16
CA THR A 201 4.53 -23.13 -6.36
C THR A 201 5.40 -22.28 -7.30
N TYR A 202 5.42 -22.61 -8.58
CA TYR A 202 6.14 -21.83 -9.60
C TYR A 202 5.66 -20.38 -9.64
N TRP A 203 6.60 -19.44 -9.68
CA TRP A 203 6.30 -18.02 -9.81
C TRP A 203 6.63 -17.48 -11.19
N LYS A 204 7.91 -17.53 -11.59
CA LYS A 204 8.37 -17.05 -12.91
C LYS A 204 9.75 -17.58 -13.28
N THR A 205 10.13 -17.42 -14.54
CA THR A 205 11.49 -17.66 -15.03
C THR A 205 12.18 -16.33 -15.34
N VAL A 206 13.42 -16.18 -14.91
CA VAL A 206 14.31 -15.05 -15.22
C VAL A 206 15.35 -15.52 -16.24
N SER A 207 15.44 -14.83 -17.38
CA SER A 207 16.55 -15.05 -18.32
C SER A 207 17.83 -14.44 -17.76
N ASN A 208 18.90 -15.23 -17.70
CA ASN A 208 20.22 -14.78 -17.22
C ASN A 208 21.33 -15.16 -18.21
N THR A 209 21.07 -15.02 -19.52
CA THR A 209 22.01 -15.43 -20.58
C THR A 209 23.34 -14.67 -20.51
N ASN A 210 23.31 -13.37 -20.18
CA ASN A 210 24.48 -12.51 -20.04
C ASN A 210 25.10 -12.48 -18.63
N GLY A 211 24.57 -13.26 -17.67
CA GLY A 211 25.06 -13.31 -16.29
C GLY A 211 24.86 -12.02 -15.48
N LYS A 212 24.09 -11.05 -15.97
CA LYS A 212 23.84 -9.75 -15.31
C LYS A 212 22.50 -9.67 -14.58
N ALA A 213 21.64 -10.68 -14.70
CA ALA A 213 20.34 -10.66 -14.03
C ALA A 213 20.52 -10.70 -12.51
N THR A 214 19.61 -10.03 -11.80
CA THR A 214 19.59 -9.99 -10.35
C THR A 214 18.32 -10.60 -9.79
N PHE A 215 18.39 -11.05 -8.54
CA PHE A 215 17.25 -11.54 -7.82
C PHE A 215 16.24 -10.40 -7.57
N PRO A 216 14.96 -10.58 -7.92
CA PRO A 216 13.96 -9.52 -7.78
C PRO A 216 13.53 -9.34 -6.32
N ALA A 217 13.21 -8.10 -5.94
CA ALA A 217 12.36 -7.85 -4.77
C ALA A 217 10.92 -8.29 -5.05
N VAL A 218 10.17 -8.61 -3.99
CA VAL A 218 8.80 -9.12 -4.10
C VAL A 218 7.91 -8.46 -3.06
N SER A 219 6.75 -7.98 -3.50
CA SER A 219 5.64 -7.58 -2.63
C SER A 219 4.60 -8.69 -2.64
N LEU A 220 4.19 -9.16 -1.46
CA LEU A 220 3.14 -10.14 -1.30
C LEU A 220 1.75 -9.48 -1.14
N GLY A 221 1.67 -8.15 -1.10
CA GLY A 221 0.43 -7.43 -0.79
C GLY A 221 -0.04 -7.61 0.66
N THR A 222 0.83 -8.13 1.53
CA THR A 222 0.59 -8.38 2.97
C THR A 222 1.80 -7.88 3.75
N GLY A 223 1.75 -7.92 5.09
CA GLY A 223 2.89 -7.57 5.93
C GLY A 223 4.03 -8.61 5.92
N ASN A 224 3.80 -9.84 5.42
CA ASN A 224 4.86 -10.84 5.30
C ASN A 224 5.99 -10.36 4.38
N MET A 225 7.23 -10.61 4.79
CA MET A 225 8.41 -10.06 4.12
C MET A 225 9.16 -11.14 3.35
N VAL A 226 9.38 -10.94 2.05
CA VAL A 226 10.33 -11.74 1.27
C VAL A 226 11.73 -11.18 1.50
N LEU A 227 12.55 -11.92 2.26
CA LEU A 227 13.93 -11.51 2.58
C LEU A 227 14.88 -11.69 1.39
N GLY A 228 14.60 -12.68 0.55
CA GLY A 228 15.48 -13.07 -0.54
C GLY A 228 15.09 -14.42 -1.15
N TRP A 229 16.10 -15.13 -1.63
CA TRP A 229 15.98 -16.33 -2.45
C TRP A 229 16.96 -17.40 -1.99
N SER A 230 16.50 -18.65 -1.90
CA SER A 230 17.30 -19.80 -1.52
C SER A 230 17.14 -20.95 -2.50
N LYS A 231 18.13 -21.85 -2.59
CA LYS A 231 17.96 -23.14 -3.28
C LYS A 231 17.08 -24.11 -2.49
N THR A 232 16.85 -23.85 -1.20
CA THR A 232 16.02 -24.66 -0.31
C THR A 232 14.64 -24.03 -0.14
N GLN A 233 13.59 -24.83 -0.32
CA GLN A 233 12.20 -24.42 -0.10
C GLN A 233 11.90 -24.25 1.40
N GLY A 234 10.91 -23.40 1.75
CA GLY A 234 10.36 -23.34 3.11
C GLY A 234 11.19 -22.54 4.13
N LYS A 235 12.24 -21.82 3.71
CA LYS A 235 13.08 -21.04 4.62
C LYS A 235 12.41 -19.75 5.10
N ASN A 236 12.59 -19.44 6.38
CA ASN A 236 12.07 -18.22 7.01
C ASN A 236 13.15 -17.18 7.35
N THR A 237 14.43 -17.54 7.21
CA THR A 237 15.60 -16.69 7.43
C THR A 237 16.64 -16.96 6.36
N LEU A 238 17.49 -15.97 6.05
CA LEU A 238 18.61 -16.17 5.13
C LEU A 238 19.83 -16.74 5.86
N SER A 239 20.54 -17.65 5.20
CA SER A 239 21.92 -18.05 5.52
C SER A 239 22.92 -17.34 4.60
N SER A 240 24.21 -17.49 4.87
CA SER A 240 25.31 -16.96 4.05
C SER A 240 25.31 -17.47 2.60
N SER A 241 24.73 -18.64 2.35
CA SER A 241 24.57 -19.26 1.03
C SER A 241 23.34 -18.78 0.24
N ASP A 242 22.46 -17.98 0.85
CA ASP A 242 21.27 -17.44 0.20
C ASP A 242 21.53 -16.06 -0.41
N TYR A 243 20.55 -15.59 -1.20
CA TYR A 243 20.67 -14.38 -2.00
C TYR A 243 19.61 -13.35 -1.61
N LYS A 244 20.00 -12.09 -1.48
CA LYS A 244 19.10 -10.97 -1.21
C LYS A 244 18.52 -10.44 -2.52
N ALA A 245 17.44 -9.67 -2.41
CA ALA A 245 16.97 -8.87 -3.55
C ALA A 245 18.08 -7.92 -4.03
N GLY A 246 18.30 -7.87 -5.34
CA GLY A 246 19.36 -7.10 -5.98
C GLY A 246 20.70 -7.85 -6.16
N ASP A 247 20.91 -8.99 -5.49
CA ASP A 247 22.11 -9.80 -5.70
C ASP A 247 22.13 -10.40 -7.11
N ARG A 248 23.33 -10.54 -7.70
CA ARG A 248 23.48 -11.20 -9.01
C ARG A 248 23.07 -12.66 -8.90
N ILE A 249 22.32 -13.12 -9.90
CA ILE A 249 21.99 -14.54 -9.99
C ILE A 249 23.24 -15.28 -10.48
N PRO A 250 23.77 -16.25 -9.70
CA PRO A 250 25.07 -16.84 -9.99
C PRO A 250 25.05 -17.83 -11.15
N THR A 251 23.87 -18.29 -11.57
CA THR A 251 23.73 -19.35 -12.58
C THR A 251 22.87 -18.92 -13.76
N LYS A 252 23.14 -19.49 -14.95
CA LYS A 252 22.29 -19.31 -16.14
C LYS A 252 20.96 -20.08 -16.02
N ASN A 253 20.97 -21.18 -15.28
CA ASN A 253 19.85 -22.06 -14.99
C ASN A 253 19.80 -22.39 -13.49
N GLY A 254 18.62 -22.70 -12.94
CA GLY A 254 18.51 -23.12 -11.54
C GLY A 254 17.10 -22.97 -10.98
N LYS A 255 16.89 -23.46 -9.77
CA LYS A 255 15.64 -23.31 -9.01
C LYS A 255 15.93 -22.55 -7.72
N TYR A 256 15.16 -21.50 -7.44
CA TYR A 256 15.26 -20.74 -6.20
C TYR A 256 13.86 -20.42 -5.65
N TYR A 257 13.71 -20.44 -4.33
CA TYR A 257 12.47 -20.25 -3.59
C TYR A 257 12.52 -18.97 -2.77
N MET A 258 11.40 -18.28 -2.65
CA MET A 258 11.27 -17.14 -1.76
C MET A 258 11.55 -17.56 -0.31
N VAL A 259 12.40 -16.78 0.37
CA VAL A 259 12.59 -16.88 1.82
C VAL A 259 11.64 -15.87 2.47
N ILE A 260 10.67 -16.34 3.26
CA ILE A 260 9.61 -15.49 3.81
C ILE A 260 9.73 -15.38 5.33
N PHE A 261 9.89 -14.17 5.84
CA PHE A 261 9.69 -13.88 7.25
C PHE A 261 8.24 -13.46 7.49
N GLY A 262 7.50 -14.28 8.23
CA GLY A 262 6.09 -14.05 8.50
C GLY A 262 5.84 -13.03 9.61
N MET A 263 4.71 -12.32 9.57
CA MET A 263 4.32 -11.36 10.62
C MET A 263 4.28 -12.00 12.02
N SER A 264 3.80 -13.24 12.14
CA SER A 264 3.75 -13.97 13.41
C SER A 264 5.13 -14.30 14.00
N MET A 265 6.19 -14.19 13.20
CA MET A 265 7.57 -14.39 13.63
C MET A 265 8.20 -13.12 14.20
N ASP A 266 7.61 -11.95 13.95
CA ASP A 266 8.16 -10.68 14.38
C ASP A 266 7.78 -10.36 15.82
N ARG A 267 8.69 -10.68 16.72
CA ARG A 267 8.48 -10.55 18.16
C ARG A 267 9.36 -9.45 18.73
N ALA A 268 8.77 -8.56 19.51
CA ALA A 268 9.53 -7.60 20.30
C ALA A 268 10.48 -8.35 21.26
N PRO A 269 11.64 -7.77 21.62
CA PRO A 269 12.45 -8.29 22.72
C PRO A 269 11.60 -8.35 24.01
N SER A 270 11.79 -9.40 24.82
CA SER A 270 11.08 -9.53 26.11
C SER A 270 11.45 -8.42 27.09
N VAL A 271 12.69 -7.93 27.02
CA VAL A 271 13.20 -6.79 27.79
C VAL A 271 14.01 -5.90 26.85
N ILE A 272 13.83 -4.58 26.96
CA ILE A 272 14.65 -3.61 26.23
C ILE A 272 15.98 -3.44 26.96
N THR A 273 17.08 -3.80 26.30
CA THR A 273 18.42 -3.63 26.87
C THR A 273 18.72 -2.16 27.12
N LYS A 274 19.22 -1.82 28.32
CA LYS A 274 19.79 -0.51 28.61
C LYS A 274 21.28 -0.48 28.28
N ALA A 275 21.76 0.57 27.62
CA ALA A 275 23.19 0.81 27.45
C ALA A 275 23.79 1.34 28.76
N THR A 276 24.56 0.53 29.48
CA THR A 276 25.11 0.87 30.80
C THR A 276 26.54 1.43 30.75
N LYS A 277 27.25 1.23 29.64
CA LYS A 277 28.62 1.76 29.43
C LYS A 277 28.68 3.26 29.13
N PHE A 278 27.54 3.94 29.11
CA PHE A 278 27.37 5.35 28.74
C PHE A 278 26.36 6.06 29.65
N ASP A 279 26.73 7.24 30.13
CA ASP A 279 25.87 8.09 30.97
C ASP A 279 24.71 8.68 30.17
N LYS A 280 24.93 8.94 28.87
CA LYS A 280 23.90 9.40 27.95
C LYS A 280 24.07 8.81 26.55
N VAL A 281 22.96 8.51 25.88
CA VAL A 281 22.91 7.99 24.52
C VAL A 281 21.98 8.87 23.70
N TYR A 282 22.48 9.39 22.58
CA TYR A 282 21.71 10.19 21.63
C TYR A 282 21.39 9.36 20.39
N CYS A 283 20.11 9.15 20.12
CA CYS A 283 19.63 8.52 18.89
C CYS A 283 19.18 9.61 17.92
N VAL A 284 19.92 9.77 16.83
CA VAL A 284 19.72 10.85 15.86
C VAL A 284 19.26 10.27 14.53
N GLY A 285 18.19 10.78 13.95
CA GLY A 285 17.78 10.30 12.63
C GLY A 285 16.53 10.89 12.02
N ASP A 286 15.98 10.16 11.05
CA ASP A 286 14.80 10.54 10.29
C ASP A 286 13.50 9.95 10.88
N SER A 287 12.48 9.73 10.05
CA SER A 287 11.22 9.11 10.47
C SER A 287 11.43 7.75 11.16
N ARG A 288 12.43 6.96 10.76
CA ARG A 288 12.68 5.64 11.39
C ARG A 288 13.16 5.76 12.83
N THR A 289 13.94 6.79 13.15
CA THR A 289 14.39 7.06 14.52
C THR A 289 13.25 7.63 15.37
N ALA A 290 12.41 8.49 14.79
CA ALA A 290 11.22 8.99 15.48
C ALA A 290 10.17 7.90 15.72
N ASP A 291 9.95 7.00 14.76
CA ASP A 291 9.06 5.85 14.92
C ASP A 291 9.62 4.86 15.94
N THR A 292 10.95 4.73 16.06
CA THR A 292 11.57 3.97 17.16
C THR A 292 11.23 4.55 18.53
N LYS A 293 11.31 5.88 18.69
CA LYS A 293 10.88 6.56 19.92
C LYS A 293 9.41 6.27 20.23
N MET A 294 8.56 6.32 19.20
CA MET A 294 7.14 6.05 19.35
C MET A 294 6.86 4.61 19.78
N ALA A 295 7.54 3.64 19.16
CA ALA A 295 7.41 2.22 19.50
C ALA A 295 7.88 1.92 20.95
N LEU A 296 8.88 2.64 21.44
CA LEU A 296 9.32 2.54 22.84
C LEU A 296 8.32 3.17 23.82
N GLY A 297 7.69 4.28 23.47
CA GLY A 297 6.72 4.96 24.34
C GLY A 297 7.31 5.28 25.72
N VAL A 298 6.65 4.80 26.77
CA VAL A 298 7.12 4.95 28.16
C VAL A 298 8.34 4.10 28.51
N ALA A 299 8.69 3.12 27.68
CA ALA A 299 9.84 2.24 27.86
C ALA A 299 11.17 2.83 27.32
N VAL A 300 11.19 4.09 26.88
CA VAL A 300 12.44 4.78 26.53
C VAL A 300 13.37 4.82 27.76
N PRO A 301 14.59 4.27 27.70
CA PRO A 301 15.51 4.32 28.83
C PRO A 301 15.86 5.77 29.21
N SER A 302 15.93 6.06 30.51
CA SER A 302 16.16 7.43 31.01
C SER A 302 17.48 8.07 30.55
N ASN A 303 18.49 7.26 30.22
CA ASN A 303 19.75 7.75 29.66
C ASN A 303 19.72 7.94 28.14
N VAL A 304 18.59 7.76 27.47
CA VAL A 304 18.46 7.88 26.02
C VAL A 304 17.68 9.16 25.66
N GLU A 305 18.19 9.90 24.68
CA GLU A 305 17.53 11.05 24.09
C GLU A 305 17.42 10.90 22.57
N PHE A 306 16.28 11.28 22.01
CA PHE A 306 16.01 11.19 20.57
C PHE A 306 15.99 12.57 19.93
N ILE A 307 16.81 12.75 18.89
CA ILE A 307 16.85 13.95 18.06
C ILE A 307 16.51 13.54 16.64
N ALA A 308 15.23 13.59 16.30
CA ALA A 308 14.74 13.05 15.04
C ALA A 308 13.65 13.92 14.43
N LYS A 309 13.56 13.90 13.10
CA LYS A 309 12.50 14.58 12.36
C LYS A 309 12.08 13.77 11.13
N TRP A 310 10.77 13.67 10.94
CA TRP A 310 10.17 12.85 9.88
C TRP A 310 10.51 13.36 8.49
N GLY A 311 10.83 12.45 7.56
CA GLY A 311 11.09 12.76 6.15
C GLY A 311 12.42 13.44 5.86
N GLU A 312 13.22 13.73 6.89
CA GLU A 312 14.43 14.54 6.77
C GLU A 312 15.68 13.72 6.42
N GLY A 313 16.75 14.44 6.06
CA GLY A 313 18.06 13.87 5.70
C GLY A 313 19.21 14.81 6.08
N LEU A 314 20.28 14.83 5.27
CA LEU A 314 21.51 15.55 5.60
C LEU A 314 21.29 17.06 5.71
N TYR A 315 20.43 17.63 4.88
CA TYR A 315 20.18 19.07 4.88
C TYR A 315 19.65 19.55 6.23
N TRP A 316 18.59 18.92 6.74
CA TRP A 316 18.04 19.22 8.06
C TRP A 316 19.06 18.97 9.16
N PHE A 317 19.84 17.89 9.08
CA PHE A 317 20.85 17.64 10.10
C PHE A 317 21.88 18.78 10.13
N LYS A 318 22.31 19.30 8.98
CA LYS A 318 23.21 20.45 8.90
C LYS A 318 22.62 21.73 9.49
N SER A 319 21.36 22.04 9.18
CA SER A 319 20.74 23.32 9.54
C SER A 319 20.17 23.33 10.97
N THR A 320 19.67 22.20 11.44
CA THR A 320 18.85 22.12 12.65
C THR A 320 19.26 20.97 13.56
N GLY A 321 19.26 19.73 13.05
CA GLY A 321 19.45 18.54 13.89
C GLY A 321 20.79 18.52 14.61
N TYR A 322 21.86 19.01 13.98
CA TYR A 322 23.18 19.09 14.60
C TYR A 322 23.23 20.14 15.72
N ARG A 323 22.55 21.30 15.57
CA ARG A 323 22.47 22.32 16.63
C ARG A 323 21.71 21.80 17.84
N GLN A 324 20.62 21.06 17.63
CA GLN A 324 19.87 20.40 18.69
C GLN A 324 20.75 19.39 19.43
N LEU A 325 21.44 18.51 18.69
CA LEU A 325 22.38 17.55 19.26
C LEU A 325 23.49 18.24 20.07
N LEU A 326 24.11 19.27 19.51
CA LEU A 326 25.19 19.98 20.18
C LEU A 326 24.69 20.65 21.47
N SER A 327 23.49 21.23 21.46
CA SER A 327 22.88 21.83 22.66
C SER A 327 22.61 20.81 23.76
N SER A 328 22.09 19.63 23.42
CA SER A 328 21.87 18.57 24.43
C SER A 328 23.19 18.02 24.96
N VAL A 329 24.17 17.80 24.07
CA VAL A 329 25.49 17.30 24.44
C VAL A 329 26.26 18.28 25.33
N SER A 330 26.20 19.59 25.06
CA SER A 330 26.95 20.61 25.80
C SER A 330 26.42 20.88 27.20
N LYS A 331 25.14 20.56 27.46
CA LYS A 331 24.52 20.65 28.80
C LYS A 331 24.98 19.54 29.76
N GLN A 332 25.55 18.46 29.23
CA GLN A 332 26.03 17.37 30.06
C GLN A 332 27.45 17.64 30.59
N PRO A 333 27.83 17.07 31.75
CA PRO A 333 29.19 17.21 32.28
C PRO A 333 30.26 16.80 31.25
N LYS A 334 31.38 17.53 31.20
CA LYS A 334 32.47 17.29 30.24
C LYS A 334 33.03 15.87 30.32
N ASN A 335 33.16 15.34 31.53
CA ASN A 335 33.67 13.99 31.81
C ASN A 335 32.64 12.87 31.55
N SER A 336 31.34 13.17 31.50
CA SER A 336 30.32 12.15 31.23
C SER A 336 30.53 11.48 29.87
N LYS A 337 30.46 10.16 29.82
CA LYS A 337 30.72 9.36 28.64
C LYS A 337 29.44 9.22 27.84
N LYS A 338 29.44 9.69 26.60
CA LYS A 338 28.24 9.80 25.77
C LYS A 338 28.35 8.94 24.52
N ALA A 339 27.26 8.32 24.08
CA ALA A 339 27.17 7.68 22.77
C ALA A 339 26.27 8.51 21.84
N VAL A 340 26.65 8.66 20.58
CA VAL A 340 25.78 9.26 19.55
C VAL A 340 25.62 8.26 18.41
N ILE A 341 24.39 7.80 18.20
CA ILE A 341 24.02 6.89 17.11
C ILE A 341 23.34 7.71 16.02
N ILE A 342 23.95 7.78 14.85
CA ILE A 342 23.36 8.39 13.65
C ILE A 342 22.67 7.31 12.81
N ASN A 343 21.38 7.48 12.51
CA ASN A 343 20.64 6.72 11.51
C ASN A 343 19.95 7.67 10.53
N LEU A 344 20.71 8.10 9.52
CA LEU A 344 20.27 8.98 8.44
C LEU A 344 20.77 8.44 7.10
N GLY A 345 20.04 8.74 6.03
CA GLY A 345 20.43 8.48 4.65
C GLY A 345 19.33 7.88 3.78
N VAL A 346 18.26 7.32 4.37
CA VAL A 346 17.21 6.66 3.57
C VAL A 346 16.46 7.63 2.66
N ASN A 347 16.37 8.90 3.03
CA ASN A 347 15.64 9.93 2.27
C ASN A 347 16.47 10.56 1.13
N ASP A 348 17.78 10.38 1.16
CA ASP A 348 18.78 10.99 0.28
C ASP A 348 19.95 10.04 -0.05
N LEU A 349 19.64 8.81 -0.45
CA LEU A 349 20.58 7.70 -0.71
C LEU A 349 21.69 7.99 -1.73
N ASN A 350 21.52 8.98 -2.60
CA ASN A 350 22.55 9.38 -3.56
C ASN A 350 23.61 10.31 -2.95
N ASN A 351 23.43 10.75 -1.70
CA ASN A 351 24.22 11.79 -1.06
C ASN A 351 25.36 11.25 -0.17
N GLY A 352 25.74 9.97 -0.31
CA GLY A 352 26.68 9.28 0.59
C GLY A 352 28.01 10.01 0.80
N ARG A 353 28.59 10.63 -0.24
CA ARG A 353 29.85 11.39 -0.12
C ARG A 353 29.71 12.64 0.75
N ALA A 354 28.61 13.39 0.61
CA ALA A 354 28.40 14.58 1.43
C ALA A 354 28.13 14.21 2.90
N TYR A 355 27.46 13.08 3.15
CA TYR A 355 27.35 12.51 4.50
C TYR A 355 28.73 12.24 5.08
N VAL A 356 29.61 11.54 4.35
CA VAL A 356 30.98 11.27 4.81
C VAL A 356 31.69 12.57 5.20
N THR A 357 31.70 13.57 4.30
CA THR A 357 32.39 14.85 4.56
C THR A 357 31.86 15.55 5.80
N TYR A 358 30.54 15.66 5.95
CA TYR A 358 29.95 16.39 7.07
C TYR A 358 30.07 15.62 8.39
N MET A 359 29.85 14.30 8.37
CA MET A 359 29.90 13.46 9.57
C MET A 359 31.31 13.41 10.18
N LYS A 360 32.38 13.49 9.38
CA LYS A 360 33.75 13.66 9.90
C LYS A 360 33.89 14.94 10.74
N LYS A 361 33.34 16.07 10.28
CA LYS A 361 33.34 17.34 11.03
C LYS A 361 32.55 17.23 12.33
N VAL A 362 31.37 16.60 12.26
CA VAL A 362 30.51 16.35 13.43
C VAL A 362 31.25 15.49 14.47
N ALA A 363 31.85 14.38 14.06
CA ALA A 363 32.61 13.50 14.96
C ALA A 363 33.80 14.21 15.60
N ALA A 364 34.57 14.98 14.82
CA ALA A 364 35.70 15.75 15.34
C ALA A 364 35.28 16.77 16.40
N ASN A 365 34.15 17.47 16.19
CA ASN A 365 33.66 18.43 17.17
C ASN A 365 33.09 17.75 18.42
N LEU A 366 32.26 16.71 18.26
CA LEU A 366 31.63 16.03 19.39
C LEU A 366 32.62 15.21 20.24
N LYS A 367 33.79 14.85 19.70
CA LYS A 367 34.89 14.25 20.49
C LYS A 367 35.30 15.14 21.67
N LYS A 368 35.21 16.47 21.54
CA LYS A 368 35.52 17.45 22.60
C LYS A 368 34.57 17.36 23.80
N TYR A 369 33.43 16.70 23.64
CA TYR A 369 32.41 16.50 24.67
C TYR A 369 32.37 15.06 25.19
N ASN A 370 33.45 14.29 25.00
CA ASN A 370 33.54 12.88 25.38
C ASN A 370 32.46 11.99 24.71
N CYS A 371 32.07 12.32 23.48
CA CYS A 371 31.17 11.51 22.68
C CYS A 371 31.91 10.42 21.91
N LYS A 372 31.42 9.18 22.00
CA LYS A 372 31.72 8.10 21.08
C LYS A 372 30.67 8.05 19.97
N MET A 373 31.14 8.02 18.73
CA MET A 373 30.30 8.15 17.55
C MET A 373 30.01 6.79 16.93
N TYR A 374 28.74 6.54 16.62
CA TYR A 374 28.24 5.32 16.01
C TYR A 374 27.39 5.65 14.79
N TYR A 375 27.58 4.89 13.71
CA TYR A 375 26.73 5.00 12.52
C TYR A 375 25.93 3.70 12.39
N LEU A 376 24.62 3.80 12.62
CA LEU A 376 23.69 2.72 12.38
C LEU A 376 23.43 2.65 10.88
N SER A 377 23.68 1.49 10.28
CA SER A 377 23.45 1.30 8.86
C SER A 377 22.02 1.68 8.46
N VAL A 378 21.85 2.23 7.27
CA VAL A 378 20.52 2.46 6.72
C VAL A 378 19.86 1.09 6.57
N ASN A 379 18.83 0.85 7.38
CA ASN A 379 18.15 -0.43 7.44
C ASN A 379 17.39 -0.73 6.13
N PRO A 380 17.04 -2.00 5.87
CA PRO A 380 16.55 -2.45 4.58
C PRO A 380 15.25 -1.76 4.16
N VAL A 381 14.97 -1.84 2.87
CA VAL A 381 13.67 -1.50 2.26
C VAL A 381 13.21 -2.70 1.43
N ASN A 382 11.93 -2.72 1.05
CA ASN A 382 11.41 -3.60 0.01
C ASN A 382 10.92 -2.73 -1.16
N SER A 383 11.70 -2.70 -2.23
CA SER A 383 11.43 -1.83 -3.38
C SER A 383 10.16 -2.21 -4.14
N ALA A 384 9.77 -3.49 -4.12
CA ALA A 384 8.53 -3.95 -4.73
C ALA A 384 7.30 -3.49 -3.93
N MET A 385 7.38 -3.47 -2.59
CA MET A 385 6.31 -2.95 -1.72
C MET A 385 6.17 -1.43 -1.88
N ILE A 386 7.29 -0.69 -1.84
CA ILE A 386 7.31 0.76 -2.10
C ILE A 386 6.63 1.07 -3.43
N LYS A 387 7.00 0.34 -4.50
CA LYS A 387 6.41 0.53 -5.82
C LYS A 387 4.90 0.23 -5.83
N SER A 388 4.46 -0.80 -5.10
CA SER A 388 3.05 -1.20 -5.08
C SER A 388 2.11 -0.15 -4.48
N VAL A 389 2.63 0.70 -3.59
CA VAL A 389 1.88 1.82 -2.98
C VAL A 389 2.18 3.18 -3.61
N GLY A 390 2.94 3.21 -4.72
CA GLY A 390 3.33 4.46 -5.38
C GLY A 390 4.31 5.33 -4.57
N GLY A 391 5.04 4.74 -3.62
CA GLY A 391 5.99 5.46 -2.78
C GLY A 391 7.24 5.94 -3.54
N LYS A 392 7.94 6.94 -2.97
CA LYS A 392 9.21 7.44 -3.53
C LYS A 392 10.23 6.31 -3.69
N ALA A 393 10.69 6.12 -4.92
CA ALA A 393 11.55 5.01 -5.30
C ALA A 393 12.83 4.93 -4.47
N ARG A 394 13.03 3.76 -3.86
CA ARG A 394 14.25 3.36 -3.14
C ARG A 394 14.47 1.88 -3.40
N SER A 395 15.72 1.48 -3.62
CA SER A 395 16.09 0.09 -3.87
C SER A 395 17.08 -0.46 -2.87
N GLU A 396 17.07 -1.77 -2.71
CA GLU A 396 18.03 -2.54 -1.91
C GLU A 396 19.46 -2.26 -2.38
N ALA A 397 19.67 -2.10 -3.69
CA ALA A 397 20.97 -1.74 -4.26
C ALA A 397 21.43 -0.33 -3.86
N GLN A 398 20.52 0.66 -3.82
CA GLN A 398 20.84 2.00 -3.34
C GLN A 398 21.21 1.99 -1.85
N ILE A 399 20.48 1.24 -1.03
CA ILE A 399 20.79 1.04 0.40
C ILE A 399 22.18 0.41 0.55
N ALA A 400 22.47 -0.66 -0.19
CA ALA A 400 23.76 -1.35 -0.14
C ALA A 400 24.91 -0.42 -0.59
N SER A 401 24.71 0.38 -1.63
CA SER A 401 25.69 1.35 -2.11
C SER A 401 25.97 2.43 -1.06
N PHE A 402 24.93 3.06 -0.52
CA PHE A 402 25.07 4.08 0.52
C PHE A 402 25.80 3.53 1.76
N ASN A 403 25.35 2.39 2.28
CA ASN A 403 25.96 1.74 3.44
C ASN A 403 27.42 1.37 3.20
N ARG A 404 27.78 0.90 1.99
CA ARG A 404 29.17 0.63 1.62
C ARG A 404 30.02 1.89 1.63
N THR A 405 29.50 3.00 1.11
CA THR A 405 30.18 4.31 1.14
C THR A 405 30.41 4.77 2.58
N ILE A 406 29.38 4.72 3.44
CA ILE A 406 29.50 5.09 4.87
C ILE A 406 30.52 4.20 5.58
N TYR A 407 30.39 2.88 5.46
CA TYR A 407 31.29 1.94 6.12
C TYR A 407 32.75 2.19 5.74
N LYS A 408 33.04 2.20 4.43
CA LYS A 408 34.42 2.33 3.91
C LYS A 408 35.08 3.64 4.34
N ASN A 409 34.33 4.76 4.36
CA ASN A 409 34.92 6.09 4.48
C ASN A 409 34.73 6.75 5.85
N LEU A 410 33.87 6.21 6.72
CA LEU A 410 33.66 6.71 8.09
C LEU A 410 34.00 5.68 9.17
N CYS A 411 33.84 4.39 8.90
CA CYS A 411 33.75 3.38 9.96
C CYS A 411 34.82 2.30 9.92
N SER A 412 35.60 2.18 8.85
CA SER A 412 36.68 1.19 8.70
C SER A 412 38.07 1.83 8.74
N GLY A 413 39.08 1.02 9.07
CA GLY A 413 40.48 1.45 9.16
C GLY A 413 40.86 2.04 10.53
N LYS A 414 42.16 2.32 10.70
CA LYS A 414 42.74 2.82 11.97
C LYS A 414 42.20 4.20 12.36
N ASN A 415 41.95 5.07 11.38
CA ASN A 415 41.51 6.45 11.58
C ASN A 415 39.98 6.65 11.43
N LYS A 416 39.19 5.61 11.72
CA LYS A 416 37.72 5.68 11.62
C LYS A 416 37.15 6.76 12.54
N SER A 417 36.18 7.53 12.05
CA SER A 417 35.49 8.57 12.83
C SER A 417 34.26 8.02 13.56
N PHE A 418 33.73 6.88 13.11
CA PHE A 418 32.54 6.22 13.67
C PHE A 418 32.80 4.74 13.90
N THR A 419 32.06 4.15 14.83
CA THR A 419 31.89 2.69 14.91
C THR A 419 30.63 2.30 14.15
N TYR A 420 30.72 1.29 13.28
CA TYR A 420 29.59 0.86 12.47
C TYR A 420 28.69 -0.13 13.24
N ILE A 421 27.39 0.12 13.27
CA ILE A 421 26.39 -0.83 13.77
C ILE A 421 25.64 -1.41 12.57
N ASN A 422 25.94 -2.66 12.21
CA ASN A 422 25.39 -3.29 11.01
C ASN A 422 24.00 -3.94 11.24
N SER A 423 22.99 -3.13 11.52
CA SER A 423 21.61 -3.60 11.67
C SER A 423 20.98 -4.05 10.35
N CYS A 424 21.31 -3.38 9.24
CA CYS A 424 20.83 -3.74 7.90
C CYS A 424 21.06 -5.21 7.55
N THR A 425 22.29 -5.72 7.67
CA THR A 425 22.56 -7.15 7.41
C THR A 425 21.85 -8.04 8.42
N ASN A 426 21.80 -7.65 9.70
CA ASN A 426 21.11 -8.44 10.73
C ASN A 426 19.61 -8.61 10.41
N LEU A 427 18.92 -7.54 10.00
CA LEU A 427 17.51 -7.59 9.58
C LEU A 427 17.30 -8.36 8.28
N GLN A 428 18.19 -8.20 7.29
CA GLN A 428 18.12 -8.99 6.06
C GLN A 428 18.20 -10.49 6.34
N MET A 429 19.03 -10.92 7.30
CA MET A 429 19.19 -12.33 7.63
C MET A 429 18.08 -12.86 8.55
N LYS A 430 17.75 -12.11 9.60
CA LYS A 430 16.86 -12.54 10.69
C LYS A 430 15.41 -12.06 10.57
N GLY A 431 15.08 -11.36 9.49
CA GLY A 431 13.73 -10.90 9.23
C GLY A 431 13.38 -9.54 9.82
N TRP A 432 12.47 -8.87 9.13
CA TRP A 432 11.85 -7.60 9.49
C TRP A 432 10.47 -7.53 8.84
N ILE A 433 9.56 -6.74 9.40
CA ILE A 433 8.20 -6.54 8.87
C ILE A 433 7.98 -5.08 8.54
N SER A 434 7.33 -4.82 7.40
CA SER A 434 6.79 -3.50 7.08
C SER A 434 5.33 -3.47 7.48
N ASN A 435 5.04 -2.85 8.62
CA ASN A 435 3.69 -2.65 9.14
C ASN A 435 3.71 -1.42 10.06
N ARG A 436 3.78 -0.21 9.48
CA ARG A 436 4.07 1.00 10.26
C ARG A 436 3.06 1.16 11.42
N HIS A 437 3.58 1.28 12.64
CA HIS A 437 2.80 1.38 13.90
C HIS A 437 1.82 0.22 14.12
N ASP A 438 2.04 -0.91 13.45
CA ASP A 438 1.15 -2.06 13.40
C ASP A 438 -0.26 -1.77 12.83
N MET A 439 -0.40 -0.72 12.01
CA MET A 439 -1.68 -0.20 11.49
C MET A 439 -2.09 -0.76 10.11
N GLY A 440 -1.45 -1.82 9.62
CA GLY A 440 -1.67 -2.35 8.26
C GLY A 440 -1.00 -1.53 7.16
N ILE A 441 -0.06 -0.64 7.50
CA ILE A 441 0.62 0.24 6.55
C ILE A 441 1.87 -0.46 6.01
N TYR A 442 1.72 -1.11 4.86
CA TYR A 442 2.73 -1.96 4.21
C TYR A 442 3.51 -1.20 3.13
N ASP A 443 4.24 -0.16 3.52
CA ASP A 443 4.89 0.76 2.58
C ASP A 443 6.29 0.30 2.10
N GLY A 444 6.83 -0.78 2.66
CA GLY A 444 8.17 -1.30 2.35
C GLY A 444 9.33 -0.44 2.84
N LEU A 445 9.07 0.60 3.64
CA LEU A 445 10.03 1.59 4.12
C LEU A 445 10.08 1.66 5.64
N HIS A 446 8.92 1.72 6.29
CA HIS A 446 8.76 1.78 7.74
C HIS A 446 8.38 0.40 8.29
N TYR A 447 8.66 0.22 9.58
CA TYR A 447 8.65 -1.09 10.22
C TYR A 447 7.48 -1.28 11.18
N SER A 448 7.18 -2.52 11.53
CA SER A 448 6.37 -2.85 12.72
C SER A 448 7.02 -2.32 14.01
N ASN A 449 6.23 -2.18 15.07
CA ASN A 449 6.78 -1.80 16.37
C ASN A 449 7.79 -2.84 16.87
N ALA A 450 7.48 -4.14 16.71
CA ALA A 450 8.40 -5.22 17.07
C ALA A 450 9.76 -5.11 16.35
N THR A 451 9.77 -4.85 15.04
CA THR A 451 11.01 -4.64 14.28
C THR A 451 11.76 -3.39 14.78
N TYR A 452 11.08 -2.27 15.07
CA TYR A 452 11.73 -1.08 15.65
C TYR A 452 12.39 -1.37 17.01
N LEU A 453 11.69 -2.09 17.89
CA LEU A 453 12.21 -2.47 19.20
C LEU A 453 13.42 -3.42 19.08
N ARG A 454 13.41 -4.35 18.13
CA ARG A 454 14.57 -5.22 17.81
C ARG A 454 15.77 -4.41 17.31
N ILE A 455 15.56 -3.39 16.48
CA ILE A 455 16.63 -2.50 16.00
C ILE A 455 17.24 -1.72 17.17
N PHE A 456 16.41 -1.14 18.02
CA PHE A 456 16.85 -0.38 19.17
C PHE A 456 17.65 -1.25 20.15
N ASP A 457 17.10 -2.40 20.52
CA ASP A 457 17.74 -3.35 21.42
C ASP A 457 19.07 -3.89 20.85
N TYR A 458 19.14 -4.14 19.54
CA TYR A 458 20.40 -4.49 18.86
C TYR A 458 21.46 -3.38 19.03
N CYS A 459 21.07 -2.11 18.93
CA CYS A 459 21.97 -0.99 19.16
C CYS A 459 22.44 -0.92 20.61
N MET A 460 21.52 -1.04 21.59
CA MET A 460 21.87 -0.97 23.01
C MET A 460 22.81 -2.10 23.44
N ARG A 461 22.55 -3.34 22.99
CA ARG A 461 23.46 -4.48 23.18
C ARG A 461 24.83 -4.24 22.56
N TYR A 462 24.88 -3.58 21.40
CA TYR A 462 26.14 -3.24 20.75
C TYR A 462 26.94 -2.21 21.56
N LEU A 463 26.27 -1.22 22.16
CA LEU A 463 26.92 -0.21 23.01
C LEU A 463 27.51 -0.81 24.29
N ASN A 464 26.98 -1.93 24.77
CA ASN A 464 27.50 -2.65 25.94
C ASN A 464 28.68 -3.58 25.64
N ARG A 465 29.11 -3.70 24.39
CA ARG A 465 30.28 -4.52 24.02
C ARG A 465 31.59 -3.94 24.49
#